data_AF-A0A0Q4Q8D0-F1
#
_entry.id   AF-A0A0Q4Q8D0-F1
#
_cell.length_a   1.000
_cell.length_b   1.000
_cell.length_c   1.000
_cell.angle_alpha   90.00
_cell.angle_beta   90.00
_cell.angle_gamma   90.00
#
_symmetry.space_group_name_H-M   'P 1'
#
loop_
_entity.id
_entity.type
_entity.pdbx_description
1 polymer ?
#
loop_
_entity_poly.entity_id
_entity_poly.type
_entity_poly.pdbx_seq_one_letter_code
_entity_poly.pdbx_strand_id
1 'polypeptide(L)'
;MPLSRFPAPVLASFLLLLAGNARAEADCPPLPGLDRCAAGAHGWVYGRDADQVRMLAGDLAASAAAFEHHFARPPLRLAVLLDAPDGIGADDRARLLAAGAVQVIDWPGMQAFQAARQSAVAADDPGSRLLAANPAIGQAIWRNLTRHELGHVVFNLAYWPDLGRTSGHGHARSPDWLNEAAAMTLEADELVAQRRRMLRGLRADPAHPLPDLAVFLAMANPARPDGQAAPATKGVSLVYRSPAEAGDPATGARYYAQVQGWADFLDQATAAVRPGVLGSISGRIAAGGRFDDWLADTGPSFGLPDTLPALEQQWRAWLDATAG
;
A
#
# COMPACT_ATOMS: atom_id res chain seq x y z
N MET A 1 -68.71 29.93 29.39
CA MET A 1 -69.15 28.66 30.00
C MET A 1 -70.07 27.94 29.00
N PRO A 2 -70.01 26.61 28.77
CA PRO A 2 -69.01 25.60 29.14
C PRO A 2 -68.44 24.77 27.96
N LEU A 3 -67.22 24.28 28.18
CA LEU A 3 -66.60 22.99 27.84
C LEU A 3 -67.15 22.12 26.68
N SER A 4 -66.28 21.78 25.72
CA SER A 4 -66.23 20.45 25.10
C SER A 4 -64.88 20.08 24.47
N ARG A 5 -64.23 19.11 25.14
CA ARG A 5 -63.51 17.93 24.61
C ARG A 5 -62.39 18.13 23.57
N PHE A 6 -61.15 18.10 24.07
CA PHE A 6 -59.97 17.67 23.31
C PHE A 6 -59.89 16.14 23.26
N PRO A 7 -59.57 15.51 22.11
CA PRO A 7 -59.04 14.16 22.10
C PRO A 7 -57.50 14.20 22.26
N ALA A 8 -57.00 13.29 23.09
CA ALA A 8 -55.59 13.07 23.38
C ALA A 8 -54.82 12.56 22.13
N PRO A 9 -53.56 12.99 21.89
CA PRO A 9 -52.67 12.25 21.03
C PRO A 9 -52.00 11.11 21.83
N VAL A 10 -52.10 9.92 21.26
CA VAL A 10 -51.45 8.69 21.67
C VAL A 10 -49.93 8.91 21.74
N LEU A 11 -49.33 8.65 22.91
CA LEU A 11 -47.89 8.49 23.08
C LEU A 11 -47.43 7.27 22.26
N ALA A 12 -46.85 7.51 21.09
CA ALA A 12 -46.05 6.53 20.37
C ALA A 12 -44.58 6.77 20.70
N SER A 13 -44.05 5.96 21.62
CA SER A 13 -42.63 5.83 21.92
C SER A 13 -41.86 5.45 20.65
N PHE A 14 -41.17 6.39 20.02
CA PHE A 14 -40.11 6.07 19.08
C PHE A 14 -38.87 5.64 19.86
N LEU A 15 -38.79 4.34 20.14
CA LEU A 15 -37.51 3.67 20.41
C LEU A 15 -36.67 3.76 19.13
N LEU A 16 -35.73 4.70 19.11
CA LEU A 16 -34.58 4.65 18.20
C LEU A 16 -33.75 3.42 18.57
N LEU A 17 -34.08 2.27 17.97
CA LEU A 17 -33.14 1.18 17.87
C LEU A 17 -31.98 1.64 17.00
N LEU A 18 -30.85 1.87 17.66
CA LEU A 18 -29.51 1.74 17.08
C LEU A 18 -29.35 0.31 16.57
N ALA A 19 -29.93 0.01 15.42
CA ALA A 19 -29.54 -1.14 14.62
C ALA A 19 -28.18 -0.78 14.01
N GLY A 20 -27.12 -1.28 14.65
CA GLY A 20 -25.80 -1.32 14.05
C GLY A 20 -25.93 -1.91 12.64
N ASN A 21 -25.32 -1.24 11.68
CA ASN A 21 -25.15 -1.74 10.32
C ASN A 21 -24.25 -2.99 10.35
N ALA A 22 -24.80 -4.12 10.80
CA ALA A 22 -24.33 -5.42 10.37
C ALA A 22 -24.85 -5.60 8.93
N ARG A 23 -24.16 -4.94 7.98
CA ARG A 23 -24.25 -5.35 6.58
C ARG A 23 -23.78 -6.81 6.54
N ALA A 24 -24.69 -7.69 6.16
CA ALA A 24 -24.50 -9.12 6.02
C ALA A 24 -23.14 -9.45 5.38
N GLU A 25 -22.53 -10.54 5.86
CA GLU A 25 -21.52 -11.31 5.15
C GLU A 25 -21.87 -11.32 3.66
N ALA A 26 -21.09 -10.61 2.85
CA ALA A 26 -21.17 -10.78 1.41
C ALA A 26 -20.58 -12.15 1.11
N ASP A 27 -21.45 -13.17 0.97
CA ASP A 27 -21.08 -14.57 0.81
C ASP A 27 -19.86 -14.72 -0.10
N CYS A 28 -18.81 -15.33 0.44
CA CYS A 28 -17.63 -15.67 -0.34
C CYS A 28 -18.04 -16.56 -1.51
N PRO A 29 -17.74 -16.18 -2.78
CA PRO A 29 -17.89 -17.11 -3.89
C PRO A 29 -17.20 -18.44 -3.56
N PRO A 30 -17.87 -19.60 -3.75
CA PRO A 30 -17.30 -20.88 -3.36
C PRO A 30 -16.05 -21.16 -4.19
N LEU A 31 -15.00 -21.63 -3.52
CA LEU A 31 -13.70 -21.91 -4.13
C LEU A 31 -13.18 -23.28 -3.67
N PRO A 32 -13.32 -24.35 -4.47
CA PRO A 32 -12.83 -25.68 -4.10
C PRO A 32 -11.34 -25.67 -3.76
N GLY A 33 -10.97 -26.32 -2.64
CA GLY A 33 -9.58 -26.39 -2.17
C GLY A 33 -9.12 -25.23 -1.27
N LEU A 34 -9.95 -24.19 -1.09
CA LEU A 34 -9.74 -23.10 -0.12
C LEU A 34 -11.04 -22.85 0.65
N ASP A 35 -11.16 -23.47 1.82
CA ASP A 35 -12.39 -23.57 2.60
C ASP A 35 -12.54 -22.46 3.65
N ARG A 36 -11.51 -21.63 3.87
CA ARG A 36 -11.58 -20.43 4.70
C ARG A 36 -11.61 -19.21 3.80
N CYS A 37 -12.55 -18.32 4.07
CA CYS A 37 -12.65 -17.05 3.38
C CYS A 37 -13.12 -15.94 4.32
N ALA A 38 -12.57 -14.74 4.10
CA ALA A 38 -13.07 -13.51 4.68
C ALA A 38 -13.49 -12.57 3.53
N ALA A 39 -14.76 -12.16 3.55
CA ALA A 39 -15.30 -11.18 2.62
C ALA A 39 -15.30 -9.79 3.24
N GLY A 40 -15.11 -8.77 2.42
CA GLY A 40 -15.23 -7.37 2.79
C GLY A 40 -15.64 -6.49 1.61
N ALA A 41 -15.80 -5.18 1.87
CA ALA A 41 -16.17 -4.21 0.82
C ALA A 41 -15.17 -4.20 -0.35
N HIS A 42 -13.90 -4.51 -0.07
CA HIS A 42 -12.79 -4.46 -1.02
C HIS A 42 -12.41 -5.84 -1.58
N GLY A 43 -13.30 -6.82 -1.45
CA GLY A 43 -13.17 -8.14 -2.07
C GLY A 43 -13.05 -9.27 -1.06
N TRP A 44 -12.22 -10.27 -1.37
CA TRP A 44 -12.18 -11.53 -0.64
C TRP A 44 -10.75 -12.01 -0.42
N VAL A 45 -10.52 -12.64 0.71
CA VAL A 45 -9.30 -13.37 1.00
C VAL A 45 -9.66 -14.82 1.27
N TYR A 46 -9.02 -15.74 0.55
CA TYR A 46 -9.18 -17.18 0.68
C TYR A 46 -7.90 -17.81 1.22
N GLY A 47 -7.99 -18.90 1.97
CA GLY A 47 -6.84 -19.61 2.50
C GLY A 47 -7.22 -20.91 3.21
N ARG A 48 -6.22 -21.59 3.79
CA ARG A 48 -6.44 -22.76 4.67
C ARG A 48 -6.39 -22.39 6.16
N ASP A 49 -5.64 -21.34 6.49
CA ASP A 49 -5.48 -20.82 7.84
C ASP A 49 -6.43 -19.64 8.06
N ALA A 50 -7.44 -19.83 8.91
CA ALA A 50 -8.46 -18.83 9.18
C ALA A 50 -7.90 -17.55 9.81
N ASP A 51 -6.81 -17.64 10.58
CA ASP A 51 -6.24 -16.49 11.27
C ASP A 51 -5.45 -15.63 10.28
N GLN A 52 -4.66 -16.24 9.40
CA GLN A 52 -3.99 -15.53 8.32
C GLN A 52 -4.98 -14.91 7.33
N VAL A 53 -6.07 -15.62 7.00
CA VAL A 53 -7.16 -15.08 6.16
C VAL A 53 -7.76 -13.81 6.79
N ARG A 54 -8.07 -13.83 8.10
CA ARG A 54 -8.61 -12.64 8.78
C ARG A 54 -7.61 -11.49 8.85
N MET A 55 -6.34 -11.79 9.11
CA MET A 55 -5.28 -10.77 9.13
C MET A 55 -5.13 -10.08 7.78
N LEU A 56 -4.99 -10.86 6.71
CA LEU A 56 -4.82 -10.33 5.37
C LEU A 56 -6.08 -9.61 4.86
N ALA A 57 -7.28 -10.04 5.26
CA ALA A 57 -8.51 -9.30 4.99
C ALA A 57 -8.53 -7.93 5.69
N GLY A 58 -8.04 -7.85 6.93
CA GLY A 58 -7.83 -6.59 7.63
C GLY A 58 -6.80 -5.69 6.93
N ASP A 59 -5.68 -6.26 6.48
CA ASP A 59 -4.64 -5.54 5.76
C ASP A 59 -5.12 -5.05 4.38
N LEU A 60 -5.95 -5.82 3.68
CA LEU A 60 -6.61 -5.41 2.44
C LEU A 60 -7.56 -4.23 2.67
N ALA A 61 -8.36 -4.26 3.74
CA ALA A 61 -9.27 -3.16 4.07
C ALA A 61 -8.52 -1.88 4.48
N ALA A 62 -7.47 -2.01 5.29
CA ALA A 62 -6.63 -0.88 5.67
C ALA A 62 -5.90 -0.27 4.46
N SER A 63 -5.36 -1.11 3.58
CA SER A 63 -4.69 -0.67 2.34
C SER A 63 -5.65 0.02 1.38
N ALA A 64 -6.89 -0.47 1.27
CA ALA A 64 -7.94 0.17 0.48
C ALA A 64 -8.29 1.58 0.98
N ALA A 65 -8.46 1.75 2.29
CA ALA A 65 -8.74 3.06 2.89
C ALA A 65 -7.57 4.04 2.71
N ALA A 66 -6.33 3.59 2.91
CA ALA A 66 -5.14 4.41 2.68
C ALA A 66 -5.00 4.80 1.20
N PHE A 67 -5.25 3.86 0.28
CA PHE A 67 -5.23 4.14 -1.15
C PHE A 67 -6.27 5.19 -1.55
N GLU A 68 -7.50 5.06 -1.07
CA GLU A 68 -8.54 6.04 -1.34
C GLU A 68 -8.16 7.44 -0.84
N HIS A 69 -7.57 7.52 0.36
CA HIS A 69 -7.10 8.78 0.94
C HIS A 69 -6.00 9.45 0.08
N HIS A 70 -4.91 8.72 -0.20
CA HIS A 70 -3.74 9.30 -0.86
C HIS A 70 -3.90 9.49 -2.37
N PHE A 71 -4.75 8.68 -3.02
CA PHE A 71 -4.94 8.71 -4.47
C PHE A 71 -6.28 9.33 -4.89
N ALA A 72 -7.19 9.61 -3.96
CA ALA A 72 -8.56 10.11 -4.24
C ALA A 72 -9.27 9.29 -5.33
N ARG A 73 -9.10 7.96 -5.29
CA ARG A 73 -9.72 7.02 -6.21
C ARG A 73 -10.48 5.94 -5.44
N PRO A 74 -11.62 5.45 -5.98
CA PRO A 74 -12.32 4.35 -5.36
C PRO A 74 -11.41 3.12 -5.24
N PRO A 75 -11.39 2.45 -4.08
CA PRO A 75 -10.57 1.27 -3.88
C PRO A 75 -11.05 0.11 -4.76
N LEU A 76 -10.10 -0.71 -5.20
CA LEU A 76 -10.37 -1.88 -6.04
C LEU A 76 -10.92 -3.05 -5.21
N ARG A 77 -11.71 -3.91 -5.86
CA ARG A 77 -12.13 -5.20 -5.28
C ARG A 77 -11.18 -6.30 -5.73
N LEU A 78 -10.43 -6.90 -4.82
CA LEU A 78 -9.46 -7.96 -5.13
C LEU A 78 -9.94 -9.32 -4.60
N ALA A 79 -9.58 -10.40 -5.29
CA ALA A 79 -9.68 -11.75 -4.73
C ALA A 79 -8.27 -12.28 -4.47
N VAL A 80 -7.90 -12.43 -3.21
CA VAL A 80 -6.56 -12.85 -2.79
C VAL A 80 -6.60 -14.31 -2.35
N LEU A 81 -5.75 -15.14 -2.94
CA LEU A 81 -5.67 -16.58 -2.69
C LEU A 81 -4.37 -16.89 -1.92
N LEU A 82 -4.49 -17.02 -0.60
CA LEU A 82 -3.38 -17.29 0.31
C LEU A 82 -2.97 -18.77 0.27
N ASP A 83 -1.70 -19.04 0.00
CA ASP A 83 -1.14 -20.41 -0.09
C ASP A 83 -2.00 -21.33 -0.97
N ALA A 84 -2.52 -20.77 -2.06
CA ALA A 84 -3.36 -21.49 -2.99
C ALA A 84 -2.61 -22.72 -3.52
N PRO A 85 -3.21 -23.92 -3.46
CA PRO A 85 -2.59 -25.09 -4.09
C PRO A 85 -2.39 -24.84 -5.59
N ASP A 86 -1.35 -25.46 -6.15
CA ASP A 86 -1.24 -25.64 -7.59
C ASP A 86 -2.51 -26.36 -8.08
N GLY A 87 -3.44 -25.62 -8.70
CA GLY A 87 -4.70 -26.21 -9.15
C GLY A 87 -5.97 -25.37 -9.02
N ILE A 88 -5.94 -24.15 -8.46
CA ILE A 88 -7.12 -23.25 -8.60
C ILE A 88 -7.31 -22.94 -10.09
N GLY A 89 -8.34 -23.56 -10.67
CA GLY A 89 -8.58 -23.63 -12.09
C GLY A 89 -8.97 -22.29 -12.72
N ALA A 90 -8.92 -22.23 -14.05
CA ALA A 90 -9.33 -21.03 -14.79
C ALA A 90 -10.80 -20.66 -14.51
N ASP A 91 -11.68 -21.65 -14.40
CA ASP A 91 -13.12 -21.44 -14.16
C ASP A 91 -13.39 -20.83 -12.78
N ASP A 92 -12.66 -21.29 -11.77
CA ASP A 92 -12.75 -20.75 -10.41
C ASP A 92 -12.27 -19.30 -10.34
N ARG A 93 -11.18 -18.98 -11.04
CA ARG A 93 -10.69 -17.60 -11.15
C ARG A 93 -11.67 -16.73 -11.95
N ALA A 94 -12.25 -17.26 -13.01
CA ALA A 94 -13.27 -16.56 -13.79
C ALA A 94 -14.53 -16.28 -12.96
N ARG A 95 -14.93 -17.19 -12.05
CA ARG A 95 -16.04 -16.98 -11.11
C ARG A 95 -15.79 -15.79 -10.19
N LEU A 96 -14.57 -15.65 -9.66
CA LEU A 96 -14.20 -14.52 -8.80
C LEU A 96 -14.20 -13.19 -9.56
N LEU A 97 -13.72 -13.19 -10.81
CA LEU A 97 -13.81 -12.02 -11.69
C LEU A 97 -15.28 -11.65 -11.99
N ALA A 98 -16.12 -12.65 -12.30
CA ALA A 98 -17.55 -12.45 -12.54
C ALA A 98 -18.31 -11.97 -11.29
N ALA A 99 -17.84 -12.31 -10.08
CA ALA A 99 -18.34 -11.76 -8.82
C ALA A 99 -17.93 -10.29 -8.58
N GLY A 100 -17.07 -9.74 -9.45
CA GLY A 100 -16.65 -8.35 -9.45
C GLY A 100 -15.29 -8.10 -8.80
N ALA A 101 -14.44 -9.12 -8.65
CA ALA A 101 -13.02 -8.88 -8.43
C ALA A 101 -12.39 -8.30 -9.70
N VAL A 102 -11.58 -7.25 -9.57
CA VAL A 102 -10.81 -6.71 -10.71
C VAL A 102 -9.63 -7.59 -11.05
N GLN A 103 -9.12 -8.34 -10.06
CA GLN A 103 -8.06 -9.32 -10.24
C GLN A 103 -8.13 -10.43 -9.19
N VAL A 104 -7.71 -11.63 -9.60
CA VAL A 104 -7.45 -12.77 -8.71
C VAL A 104 -5.93 -12.95 -8.57
N ILE A 105 -5.44 -12.82 -7.34
CA ILE A 105 -4.03 -12.72 -6.99
C ILE A 105 -3.64 -13.89 -6.09
N ASP A 106 -2.57 -14.59 -6.45
CA ASP A 106 -1.98 -15.61 -5.58
C ASP A 106 -1.00 -14.93 -4.61
N TRP A 107 -1.15 -15.24 -3.32
CA TRP A 107 -0.40 -14.59 -2.25
C TRP A 107 0.31 -15.62 -1.37
N PRO A 108 1.62 -15.44 -1.07
CA PRO A 108 2.32 -16.35 -0.18
C PRO A 108 1.89 -16.09 1.27
N GLY A 109 1.55 -17.16 1.98
CA GLY A 109 1.32 -17.11 3.41
C GLY A 109 2.61 -16.94 4.20
N MET A 110 2.43 -16.75 5.50
CA MET A 110 3.52 -16.43 6.42
C MET A 110 4.61 -17.51 6.43
N GLN A 111 4.22 -18.79 6.32
CA GLN A 111 5.18 -19.91 6.31
C GLN A 111 6.02 -19.91 5.03
N ALA A 112 5.39 -19.75 3.86
CA ALA A 112 6.09 -19.65 2.58
C ALA A 112 7.05 -18.44 2.57
N PHE A 113 6.60 -17.31 3.11
CA PHE A 113 7.43 -16.12 3.29
C PHE A 113 8.65 -16.39 4.20
N GLN A 114 8.43 -17.00 5.37
CA GLN A 114 9.51 -17.32 6.31
C GLN A 114 10.53 -18.28 5.69
N ALA A 115 10.07 -19.31 4.97
CA ALA A 115 10.95 -20.26 4.29
C ALA A 115 11.77 -19.57 3.18
N ALA A 116 11.14 -18.73 2.35
CA ALA A 116 11.83 -17.97 1.32
C ALA A 116 12.90 -17.06 1.92
N ARG A 117 12.59 -16.36 3.01
CA ARG A 117 13.56 -15.52 3.72
C ARG A 117 14.72 -16.33 4.29
N GLN A 118 14.44 -17.46 4.97
CA GLN A 118 15.49 -18.33 5.52
C GLN A 118 16.42 -18.86 4.44
N SER A 119 15.92 -19.06 3.21
CA SER A 119 16.75 -19.49 2.09
C SER A 119 17.66 -18.40 1.51
N ALA A 120 17.33 -17.12 1.75
CA ALA A 120 18.07 -15.97 1.24
C ALA A 120 19.17 -15.47 2.22
N VAL A 121 19.00 -15.71 3.52
CA VAL A 121 19.95 -15.27 4.56
C VAL A 121 20.91 -16.37 4.97
N ALA A 122 22.14 -16.01 5.34
CA ALA A 122 23.07 -16.96 5.95
C ALA A 122 22.47 -17.51 7.26
N ALA A 123 22.63 -18.82 7.50
CA ALA A 123 22.01 -19.52 8.63
C ALA A 123 22.36 -18.97 10.02
N ASP A 124 23.45 -18.21 10.15
CA ASP A 124 23.90 -17.59 11.41
C ASP A 124 23.61 -16.08 11.50
N ASP A 125 22.73 -15.55 10.64
CA ASP A 125 22.31 -14.15 10.70
C ASP A 125 21.61 -13.82 12.04
N PRO A 126 22.05 -12.77 12.76
CA PRO A 126 21.40 -12.32 13.99
C PRO A 126 19.89 -12.06 13.84
N GLY A 127 19.44 -11.58 12.68
CA GLY A 127 18.02 -11.37 12.38
C GLY A 127 17.22 -12.67 12.34
N SER A 128 17.80 -13.74 11.78
CA SER A 128 17.18 -15.07 11.76
C SER A 128 17.01 -15.64 13.17
N ARG A 129 18.00 -15.46 14.06
CA ARG A 129 17.90 -15.87 15.47
C ARG A 129 16.83 -15.08 16.23
N LEU A 130 16.75 -13.76 16.02
CA LEU A 130 15.75 -12.91 16.66
C LEU A 130 14.31 -13.34 16.31
N LEU A 131 14.08 -13.74 15.06
CA LEU A 131 12.77 -14.16 14.58
C LEU A 131 12.38 -15.55 15.06
N ALA A 132 13.34 -16.49 15.10
CA ALA A 132 13.13 -17.79 15.70
C ALA A 132 12.75 -17.66 17.19
N ALA A 133 13.36 -16.69 17.90
CA ALA A 133 13.07 -16.41 19.29
C ALA A 133 11.76 -15.61 19.51
N ASN A 134 11.27 -14.89 18.49
CA ASN A 134 10.08 -14.04 18.60
C ASN A 134 9.21 -14.07 17.33
N PRO A 135 8.28 -15.03 17.23
CA PRO A 135 7.38 -15.19 16.09
C PRO A 135 6.51 -13.95 15.81
N ALA A 136 6.18 -13.16 16.82
CA ALA A 136 5.37 -11.94 16.66
C ALA A 136 6.10 -10.87 15.82
N ILE A 137 7.44 -10.81 15.90
CA ILE A 137 8.24 -9.94 15.02
C ILE A 137 8.13 -10.43 13.58
N GLY A 138 8.19 -11.74 13.35
CA GLY A 138 8.03 -12.32 12.00
C GLY A 138 6.66 -12.01 11.38
N GLN A 139 5.61 -12.10 12.19
CA GLN A 139 4.25 -11.73 11.78
C GLN A 139 4.15 -10.23 11.45
N ALA A 140 4.71 -9.35 12.28
CA ALA A 140 4.71 -7.91 12.02
C ALA A 140 5.45 -7.55 10.72
N ILE A 141 6.60 -8.18 10.46
CA ILE A 141 7.33 -8.01 9.20
C ILE A 141 6.50 -8.48 8.02
N TRP A 142 5.89 -9.67 8.11
CA TRP A 142 5.05 -10.21 7.04
C TRP A 142 3.85 -9.30 6.74
N ARG A 143 3.17 -8.78 7.77
CA ARG A 143 2.05 -7.84 7.59
C ARG A 143 2.49 -6.52 6.94
N ASN A 144 3.62 -5.97 7.35
CA ASN A 144 4.14 -4.74 6.75
C ASN A 144 4.52 -4.93 5.28
N LEU A 145 5.25 -6.00 4.95
CA LEU A 145 5.56 -6.34 3.56
C LEU A 145 4.29 -6.65 2.77
N THR A 146 3.30 -7.26 3.41
CA THR A 146 2.02 -7.53 2.77
C THR A 146 1.34 -6.24 2.33
N ARG A 147 1.25 -5.24 3.22
CA ARG A 147 0.66 -3.94 2.88
C ARG A 147 1.49 -3.18 1.84
N HIS A 148 2.81 -3.25 1.93
CA HIS A 148 3.73 -2.67 0.94
C HIS A 148 3.46 -3.25 -0.46
N GLU A 149 3.50 -4.57 -0.61
CA GLU A 149 3.28 -5.22 -1.91
C GLU A 149 1.84 -5.07 -2.42
N LEU A 150 0.85 -5.03 -1.51
CA LEU A 150 -0.53 -4.70 -1.88
C LEU A 150 -0.60 -3.30 -2.50
N GLY A 151 0.18 -2.35 -1.98
CA GLY A 151 0.22 -1.01 -2.55
C GLY A 151 0.75 -0.98 -3.98
N HIS A 152 1.82 -1.71 -4.29
CA HIS A 152 2.25 -1.87 -5.69
C HIS A 152 1.16 -2.50 -6.57
N VAL A 153 0.49 -3.55 -6.09
CA VAL A 153 -0.55 -4.25 -6.85
C VAL A 153 -1.73 -3.33 -7.15
N VAL A 154 -2.30 -2.70 -6.11
CA VAL A 154 -3.45 -1.79 -6.26
C VAL A 154 -3.09 -0.60 -7.12
N PHE A 155 -1.89 -0.03 -6.93
CA PHE A 155 -1.40 1.08 -7.73
C PHE A 155 -1.29 0.74 -9.21
N ASN A 156 -0.61 -0.37 -9.55
CA ASN A 156 -0.46 -0.78 -10.93
C ASN A 156 -1.81 -1.10 -11.59
N LEU A 157 -2.72 -1.78 -10.89
CA LEU A 157 -4.06 -2.05 -11.41
C LEU A 157 -4.88 -0.79 -11.64
N ALA A 158 -4.73 0.23 -10.80
CA ALA A 158 -5.49 1.46 -10.90
C ALA A 158 -5.05 2.35 -12.08
N TYR A 159 -3.76 2.35 -12.43
CA TYR A 159 -3.18 3.27 -13.42
C TYR A 159 -2.73 2.59 -14.71
N TRP A 160 -2.37 1.31 -14.66
CA TRP A 160 -1.96 0.51 -15.82
C TRP A 160 -2.61 -0.89 -15.80
N PRO A 161 -3.96 -0.96 -15.89
CA PRO A 161 -4.69 -2.23 -15.84
C PRO A 161 -4.32 -3.21 -16.97
N ASP A 162 -3.71 -2.71 -18.05
CA ASP A 162 -3.25 -3.47 -19.22
C ASP A 162 -1.93 -4.22 -18.97
N LEU A 163 -1.17 -3.89 -17.93
CA LEU A 163 0.09 -4.57 -17.60
C LEU A 163 -0.11 -6.06 -17.21
N GLY A 164 -1.34 -6.51 -17.02
CA GLY A 164 -1.64 -7.88 -16.64
C GLY A 164 -1.22 -8.19 -15.20
N ARG A 165 -0.99 -9.47 -14.89
CA ARG A 165 -0.57 -9.94 -13.56
C ARG A 165 0.89 -9.59 -13.31
N THR A 166 1.19 -8.38 -12.85
CA THR A 166 2.57 -8.02 -12.51
C THR A 166 2.86 -8.29 -11.04
N SER A 167 3.87 -9.13 -10.81
CA SER A 167 4.53 -9.33 -9.54
C SER A 167 5.76 -8.42 -9.44
N GLY A 168 5.91 -7.73 -8.31
CA GLY A 168 7.15 -7.08 -7.89
C GLY A 168 7.64 -5.88 -8.72
N HIS A 169 8.76 -5.31 -8.25
CA HIS A 169 9.36 -4.06 -8.69
C HIS A 169 9.84 -4.02 -10.17
N GLY A 170 9.72 -5.12 -10.93
CA GLY A 170 10.33 -5.27 -12.25
C GLY A 170 9.56 -4.64 -13.43
N HIS A 171 8.32 -4.20 -13.23
CA HIS A 171 7.42 -3.84 -14.35
C HIS A 171 6.62 -2.55 -14.16
N ALA A 172 6.91 -1.74 -13.14
CA ALA A 172 6.21 -0.48 -12.94
C ALA A 172 6.50 0.47 -14.12
N ARG A 173 5.44 0.97 -14.78
CA ARG A 173 5.54 2.03 -15.80
C ARG A 173 5.68 3.42 -15.18
N SER A 174 5.49 3.53 -13.86
CA SER A 174 5.77 4.74 -13.10
C SER A 174 7.27 4.92 -12.83
N PRO A 175 7.72 6.15 -12.56
CA PRO A 175 8.98 6.40 -11.88
C PRO A 175 9.08 5.61 -10.57
N ASP A 176 10.29 5.18 -10.24
CA ASP A 176 10.55 4.32 -9.08
C ASP A 176 10.10 4.96 -7.77
N TRP A 177 10.36 6.26 -7.57
CA TRP A 177 9.93 6.97 -6.35
C TRP A 177 8.41 6.92 -6.15
N LEU A 178 7.63 6.97 -7.25
CA LEU A 178 6.18 7.01 -7.20
C LEU A 178 5.61 5.61 -6.94
N ASN A 179 6.21 4.59 -7.55
CA ASN A 179 5.86 3.19 -7.26
C ASN A 179 6.09 2.85 -5.79
N GLU A 180 7.23 3.27 -5.24
CA GLU A 180 7.55 3.09 -3.82
C GLU A 180 6.66 3.93 -2.92
N ALA A 181 6.39 5.19 -3.26
CA ALA A 181 5.46 6.02 -2.49
C ALA A 181 4.07 5.37 -2.41
N ALA A 182 3.60 4.74 -3.48
CA ALA A 182 2.32 4.03 -3.50
C ALA A 182 2.29 2.80 -2.59
N ALA A 183 3.41 2.09 -2.44
CA ALA A 183 3.53 0.99 -1.49
C ALA A 183 3.67 1.47 -0.05
N MET A 184 4.53 2.46 0.17
CA MET A 184 4.93 2.92 1.49
C MET A 184 3.83 3.71 2.20
N THR A 185 3.02 4.46 1.46
CA THR A 185 1.83 5.14 2.03
C THR A 185 0.75 4.17 2.52
N LEU A 186 0.84 2.89 2.11
CA LEU A 186 -0.07 1.84 2.56
C LEU A 186 0.51 1.01 3.71
N GLU A 187 1.77 1.19 4.11
CA GLU A 187 2.41 0.49 5.22
C GLU A 187 1.75 0.78 6.58
N ALA A 188 2.09 0.01 7.62
CA ALA A 188 1.65 0.29 8.98
C ALA A 188 2.40 1.48 9.61
N ASP A 189 1.74 2.16 10.54
CA ASP A 189 2.21 3.39 11.18
C ASP A 189 3.58 3.25 11.84
N GLU A 190 3.90 2.07 12.41
CA GLU A 190 5.18 1.85 13.08
C GLU A 190 6.37 1.93 12.11
N LEU A 191 6.22 1.37 10.90
CA LEU A 191 7.26 1.39 9.88
C LEU A 191 7.38 2.79 9.27
N VAL A 192 6.25 3.45 8.99
CA VAL A 192 6.20 4.85 8.58
C VAL A 192 6.91 5.75 9.61
N ALA A 193 6.63 5.57 10.90
CA ALA A 193 7.28 6.31 11.98
C ALA A 193 8.79 6.05 12.06
N GLN A 194 9.24 4.82 11.80
CA GLN A 194 10.67 4.49 11.72
C GLN A 194 11.35 5.24 10.56
N ARG A 195 10.74 5.24 9.37
CA ARG A 195 11.27 5.94 8.20
C ARG A 195 11.32 7.45 8.41
N ARG A 196 10.32 8.04 9.07
CA ARG A 196 10.33 9.45 9.50
C ARG A 196 11.47 9.76 10.47
N ARG A 197 11.75 8.88 11.45
CA ARG A 197 12.92 9.03 12.35
C ARG A 197 14.23 8.96 11.55
N MET A 198 14.32 8.04 10.60
CA MET A 198 15.50 7.88 9.74
C MET A 198 15.73 9.12 8.86
N LEU A 199 14.68 9.67 8.25
CA LEU A 199 14.75 10.90 7.47
C LEU A 199 15.31 12.07 8.29
N ARG A 200 14.82 12.26 9.52
CA ARG A 200 15.35 13.29 10.44
C ARG A 200 16.83 13.08 10.76
N GLY A 201 17.23 11.83 11.00
CA GLY A 201 18.64 11.48 11.23
C GLY A 201 19.53 11.79 10.03
N LEU A 202 19.09 11.41 8.82
CA LEU A 202 19.83 11.65 7.57
C LEU A 202 19.94 13.14 7.24
N ARG A 203 18.89 13.92 7.51
CA ARG A 203 18.92 15.38 7.32
C ARG A 203 19.99 16.06 8.18
N ALA A 204 20.23 15.53 9.37
CA ALA A 204 21.22 16.02 10.31
C ALA A 204 22.65 15.53 10.03
N ASP A 205 22.85 14.61 9.06
CA ASP A 205 24.17 14.09 8.67
C ASP A 205 24.76 14.90 7.49
N PRO A 206 25.70 15.83 7.74
CA PRO A 206 26.32 16.61 6.67
C PRO A 206 27.28 15.78 5.80
N ALA A 207 27.73 14.61 6.27
CA ALA A 207 28.61 13.74 5.48
C ALA A 207 27.85 13.01 4.36
N HIS A 208 26.53 12.86 4.51
CA HIS A 208 25.68 12.14 3.57
C HIS A 208 24.34 12.84 3.35
N PRO A 209 24.35 14.03 2.72
CA PRO A 209 23.14 14.82 2.53
C PRO A 209 22.09 14.05 1.72
N LEU A 210 20.82 14.38 1.97
CA LEU A 210 19.72 13.94 1.11
C LEU A 210 19.93 14.51 -0.31
N PRO A 211 19.78 13.69 -1.36
CA PRO A 211 19.72 14.18 -2.72
C PRO A 211 18.66 15.28 -2.92
N ASP A 212 18.98 16.27 -3.74
CA ASP A 212 18.01 17.28 -4.20
C ASP A 212 16.85 16.60 -4.94
N LEU A 213 15.64 17.19 -4.96
CA LEU A 213 14.46 16.57 -5.57
C LEU A 213 14.69 16.22 -7.03
N ALA A 214 15.35 17.06 -7.82
CA ALA A 214 15.63 16.75 -9.23
C ALA A 214 16.46 15.46 -9.39
N VAL A 215 17.41 15.23 -8.50
CA VAL A 215 18.21 14.00 -8.48
C VAL A 215 17.35 12.85 -8.00
N PHE A 216 16.69 13.01 -6.85
CA PHE A 216 15.84 11.99 -6.23
C PHE A 216 14.73 11.48 -7.15
N LEU A 217 14.00 12.37 -7.82
CA LEU A 217 12.90 12.02 -8.72
C LEU A 217 13.36 11.25 -9.96
N ALA A 218 14.66 11.30 -10.28
CA ALA A 218 15.28 10.55 -11.37
C ALA A 218 16.06 9.31 -10.90
N MET A 219 16.18 9.07 -9.59
CA MET A 219 16.89 7.90 -9.06
C MET A 219 16.15 6.61 -9.40
N ALA A 220 16.93 5.58 -9.73
CA ALA A 220 16.42 4.21 -9.74
C ALA A 220 16.27 3.69 -8.31
N ASN A 221 15.30 2.80 -8.08
CA ASN A 221 15.15 2.11 -6.80
C ASN A 221 16.42 1.27 -6.52
N PRO A 222 17.16 1.51 -5.41
CA PRO A 222 18.37 0.77 -5.07
C PRO A 222 18.14 -0.74 -4.83
N ALA A 223 16.92 -1.17 -4.56
CA ALA A 223 16.55 -2.58 -4.45
C ALA A 223 16.13 -3.21 -5.79
N ARG A 224 16.14 -2.46 -6.91
CA ARG A 224 15.95 -3.06 -8.23
C ARG A 224 17.23 -3.85 -8.59
N PRO A 225 17.17 -5.19 -8.74
CA PRO A 225 18.35 -5.95 -9.11
C PRO A 225 18.76 -5.64 -10.56
N ASP A 226 20.06 -5.50 -10.80
CA ASP A 226 20.59 -5.46 -12.16
C ASP A 226 20.35 -6.81 -12.85
N GLY A 227 19.64 -6.79 -13.99
CA GLY A 227 19.57 -7.93 -14.90
C GLY A 227 18.75 -9.15 -14.46
N GLN A 228 17.91 -9.07 -13.41
CA GLN A 228 16.97 -10.17 -13.12
C GLN A 228 15.80 -10.17 -14.10
N ALA A 229 15.66 -11.27 -14.84
CA ALA A 229 14.41 -11.64 -15.47
C ALA A 229 13.33 -11.83 -14.38
N ALA A 230 12.09 -11.48 -14.72
CA ALA A 230 10.93 -11.63 -13.85
C ALA A 230 10.90 -13.03 -13.19
N PRO A 231 10.56 -13.16 -11.90
CA PRO A 231 10.31 -14.48 -11.32
C PRO A 231 9.25 -15.18 -12.17
N ALA A 232 9.59 -16.36 -12.71
CA ALA A 232 8.74 -17.14 -13.60
C ALA A 232 7.50 -17.75 -12.90
N THR A 233 7.27 -17.41 -11.62
CA THR A 233 6.21 -17.97 -10.78
C THR A 233 5.00 -17.05 -10.73
N LYS A 234 3.81 -17.66 -10.89
CA LYS A 234 2.51 -17.00 -10.77
C LYS A 234 2.35 -16.46 -9.34
N GLY A 235 1.99 -15.18 -9.18
CA GLY A 235 1.63 -14.59 -7.88
C GLY A 235 2.53 -13.46 -7.40
N VAL A 236 2.16 -12.82 -6.29
CA VAL A 236 2.92 -11.72 -5.69
C VAL A 236 4.15 -12.25 -4.97
N SER A 237 5.29 -11.56 -5.13
CA SER A 237 6.52 -11.91 -4.44
C SER A 237 6.71 -10.98 -3.25
N LEU A 238 6.65 -11.53 -2.02
CA LEU A 238 7.04 -10.80 -0.81
C LEU A 238 8.55 -10.92 -0.65
N VAL A 239 9.31 -9.96 -1.17
CA VAL A 239 10.78 -10.00 -1.10
C VAL A 239 11.27 -9.21 0.10
N TYR A 240 11.73 -9.91 1.14
CA TYR A 240 12.59 -9.29 2.15
C TYR A 240 14.04 -9.43 1.69
N ARG A 241 14.73 -8.32 1.43
CA ARG A 241 16.18 -8.34 1.22
C ARG A 241 16.91 -7.98 2.49
N SER A 242 17.90 -8.80 2.84
CA SER A 242 18.83 -8.41 3.88
C SER A 242 19.68 -7.22 3.39
N PRO A 243 20.21 -6.39 4.32
CA PRO A 243 21.20 -5.36 3.98
C PRO A 243 22.37 -5.90 3.13
N ALA A 244 22.77 -7.16 3.33
CA ALA A 244 23.87 -7.78 2.57
C ALA A 244 23.55 -8.02 1.08
N GLU A 245 22.27 -8.11 0.70
CA GLU A 245 21.82 -8.36 -0.67
C GLU A 245 21.32 -7.09 -1.39
N ALA A 246 21.07 -6.03 -0.63
CA ALA A 246 20.52 -4.77 -1.12
C ALA A 246 21.62 -3.72 -1.30
N GLY A 247 22.48 -3.89 -2.32
CA GLY A 247 23.50 -2.89 -2.68
C GLY A 247 24.24 -2.30 -1.48
N ASP A 248 24.41 -0.97 -1.46
CA ASP A 248 24.79 -0.25 -0.23
C ASP A 248 23.53 -0.01 0.64
N PRO A 249 23.44 -0.63 1.84
CA PRO A 249 22.31 -0.47 2.76
C PRO A 249 22.03 0.98 3.12
N ALA A 250 23.08 1.81 3.22
CA ALA A 250 22.94 3.22 3.56
C ALA A 250 22.25 3.99 2.43
N THR A 251 22.59 3.67 1.18
CA THR A 251 21.93 4.24 0.00
C THR A 251 20.47 3.82 -0.10
N GLY A 252 20.14 2.55 0.13
CA GLY A 252 18.76 2.09 0.18
C GLY A 252 17.96 2.77 1.29
N ALA A 253 18.49 2.78 2.52
CA ALA A 253 17.88 3.45 3.66
C ALA A 253 17.60 4.93 3.39
N ARG A 254 18.55 5.64 2.77
CA ARG A 254 18.38 7.06 2.40
C ARG A 254 17.28 7.26 1.37
N TYR A 255 17.30 6.47 0.31
CA TYR A 255 16.28 6.54 -0.74
C TYR A 255 14.87 6.33 -0.17
N TYR A 256 14.64 5.26 0.59
CA TYR A 256 13.31 4.99 1.14
C TYR A 256 12.90 6.00 2.22
N ALA A 257 13.81 6.49 3.06
CA ALA A 257 13.50 7.56 3.99
C ALA A 257 13.03 8.83 3.24
N GLN A 258 13.68 9.15 2.12
CA GLN A 258 13.29 10.28 1.28
C GLN A 258 11.97 10.04 0.54
N VAL A 259 11.70 8.82 0.03
CA VAL A 259 10.38 8.48 -0.54
C VAL A 259 9.26 8.70 0.49
N GLN A 260 9.44 8.20 1.73
CA GLN A 260 8.44 8.42 2.79
C GLN A 260 8.25 9.92 3.05
N GLY A 261 9.35 10.65 3.24
CA GLY A 261 9.31 12.08 3.50
C GLY A 261 8.64 12.85 2.38
N TRP A 262 8.93 12.48 1.13
CA TRP A 262 8.36 13.10 -0.06
C TRP A 262 6.85 12.89 -0.15
N ALA A 263 6.38 11.67 0.11
CA ALA A 263 4.96 11.39 0.19
C ALA A 263 4.27 12.18 1.32
N ASP A 264 4.88 12.21 2.51
CA ASP A 264 4.37 12.98 3.66
C ASP A 264 4.28 14.48 3.34
N PHE A 265 5.30 15.05 2.69
CA PHE A 265 5.30 16.44 2.27
C PHE A 265 4.18 16.75 1.28
N LEU A 266 4.03 15.94 0.23
CA LEU A 266 2.99 16.16 -0.77
C LEU A 266 1.60 16.11 -0.12
N ASP A 267 1.37 15.13 0.75
CA ASP A 267 0.09 14.98 1.45
C ASP A 267 -0.18 16.19 2.36
N GLN A 268 0.78 16.59 3.19
CA GLN A 268 0.62 17.72 4.11
C GLN A 268 0.52 19.07 3.42
N ALA A 269 1.35 19.32 2.40
CA ALA A 269 1.37 20.58 1.67
C ALA A 269 0.08 20.82 0.90
N THR A 270 -0.64 19.74 0.53
CA THR A 270 -1.85 19.82 -0.29
C THR A 270 -3.14 19.58 0.50
N ALA A 271 -3.06 19.05 1.73
CA ALA A 271 -4.21 18.66 2.56
C ALA A 271 -5.25 19.78 2.74
N ALA A 272 -4.82 21.04 2.87
CA ALA A 272 -5.73 22.18 3.05
C ALA A 272 -6.44 22.60 1.76
N VAL A 273 -5.93 22.20 0.59
CA VAL A 273 -6.42 22.63 -0.72
C VAL A 273 -7.21 21.53 -1.39
N ARG A 274 -6.57 20.38 -1.60
CA ARG A 274 -7.15 19.28 -2.37
C ARG A 274 -6.44 17.95 -2.04
N PRO A 275 -7.18 16.91 -1.63
CA PRO A 275 -6.60 15.59 -1.41
C PRO A 275 -6.26 14.89 -2.73
N GLY A 276 -5.51 13.79 -2.67
CA GLY A 276 -5.27 12.94 -3.83
C GLY A 276 -4.16 13.40 -4.76
N VAL A 277 -3.17 14.16 -4.26
CA VAL A 277 -2.05 14.67 -5.06
C VAL A 277 -1.27 13.53 -5.73
N LEU A 278 -1.00 12.44 -5.02
CA LEU A 278 -0.33 11.26 -5.58
C LEU A 278 -1.16 10.65 -6.72
N GLY A 279 -2.48 10.62 -6.59
CA GLY A 279 -3.36 10.15 -7.64
C GLY A 279 -3.40 11.05 -8.87
N SER A 280 -3.35 12.37 -8.67
CA SER A 280 -3.27 13.33 -9.78
C SER A 280 -1.96 13.19 -10.56
N ILE A 281 -0.82 13.10 -9.86
CA ILE A 281 0.51 12.86 -10.46
C ILE A 281 0.49 11.55 -11.26
N SER A 282 0.00 10.48 -10.63
CA SER A 282 -0.05 9.15 -11.22
C SER A 282 -0.94 9.12 -12.47
N GLY A 283 -2.07 9.83 -12.46
CA GLY A 283 -2.95 9.97 -13.61
C GLY A 283 -2.27 10.64 -14.80
N ARG A 284 -1.48 11.70 -14.58
CA ARG A 284 -0.69 12.33 -15.65
C ARG A 284 0.31 11.35 -16.25
N ILE A 285 1.10 10.69 -15.40
CA ILE A 285 2.17 9.79 -15.84
C ILE A 285 1.58 8.58 -16.58
N ALA A 286 0.47 8.03 -16.08
CA ALA A 286 -0.24 6.94 -16.75
C ALA A 286 -0.74 7.31 -18.15
N ALA A 287 -1.12 8.59 -18.36
CA ALA A 287 -1.48 9.13 -19.66
C ALA A 287 -0.27 9.47 -20.56
N GLY A 288 0.96 9.15 -20.14
CA GLY A 288 2.19 9.38 -20.90
C GLY A 288 2.81 10.78 -20.71
N GLY A 289 2.30 11.59 -19.78
CA GLY A 289 2.88 12.88 -19.44
C GLY A 289 4.05 12.80 -18.47
N ARG A 290 4.74 13.92 -18.26
CA ARG A 290 5.85 14.03 -17.30
C ARG A 290 5.39 14.65 -15.98
N PHE A 291 6.15 14.42 -14.91
CA PHE A 291 5.94 15.09 -13.62
C PHE A 291 6.09 16.62 -13.73
N ASP A 292 7.10 17.11 -14.46
CA ASP A 292 7.31 18.56 -14.63
C ASP A 292 6.11 19.24 -15.29
N ASP A 293 5.52 18.59 -16.30
CA ASP A 293 4.32 19.09 -16.99
C ASP A 293 3.08 19.04 -16.09
N TRP A 294 2.99 18.03 -15.21
CA TRP A 294 1.94 18.01 -14.17
C TRP A 294 2.14 19.14 -13.17
N LEU A 295 3.38 19.37 -12.72
CA LEU A 295 3.69 20.39 -11.74
C LEU A 295 3.33 21.77 -12.26
N ALA A 296 3.74 22.09 -13.50
CA ALA A 296 3.44 23.37 -14.13
C ALA A 296 1.93 23.60 -14.31
N ASP A 297 1.21 22.62 -14.86
CA ASP A 297 -0.20 22.81 -15.24
C ASP A 297 -1.17 22.61 -14.06
N THR A 298 -0.86 21.68 -13.15
CA THR A 298 -1.79 21.16 -12.13
C THR A 298 -1.31 21.43 -10.71
N GLY A 299 0.00 21.52 -10.47
CA GLY A 299 0.59 21.79 -9.15
C GLY A 299 -0.05 22.98 -8.41
N PRO A 300 -0.23 24.15 -9.06
CA PRO A 300 -0.90 25.31 -8.45
C PRO A 300 -2.32 25.02 -7.94
N SER A 301 -3.07 24.13 -8.60
CA SER A 301 -4.42 23.75 -8.14
C SER A 301 -4.42 22.89 -6.86
N PHE A 302 -3.26 22.36 -6.48
CA PHE A 302 -3.02 21.68 -5.21
C PHE A 302 -2.32 22.59 -4.18
N GLY A 303 -2.03 23.85 -4.51
CA GLY A 303 -1.25 24.76 -3.66
C GLY A 303 0.26 24.53 -3.71
N LEU A 304 0.75 23.78 -4.71
CA LEU A 304 2.17 23.61 -4.97
C LEU A 304 2.67 24.68 -5.97
N PRO A 305 3.97 25.01 -5.95
CA PRO A 305 4.61 25.79 -7.00
C PRO A 305 4.48 25.11 -8.37
N ASP A 306 4.63 25.90 -9.43
CA ASP A 306 4.56 25.45 -10.83
C ASP A 306 5.92 25.00 -11.41
N THR A 307 7.00 25.10 -10.62
CA THR A 307 8.35 24.73 -11.08
C THR A 307 9.09 23.90 -10.04
N LEU A 308 9.93 22.98 -10.52
CA LEU A 308 10.70 22.09 -9.66
C LEU A 308 11.66 22.84 -8.70
N PRO A 309 12.37 23.91 -9.12
CA PRO A 309 13.20 24.69 -8.19
C PRO A 309 12.41 25.38 -7.07
N ALA A 310 11.19 25.83 -7.33
CA ALA A 310 10.34 26.41 -6.29
C ALA A 310 9.78 25.32 -5.36
N LEU A 311 9.41 24.16 -5.91
CA LEU A 311 8.99 22.98 -5.14
C LEU A 311 10.11 22.46 -4.23
N GLU A 312 11.36 22.46 -4.71
CA GLU A 312 12.56 22.16 -3.94
C GLU A 312 12.70 23.07 -2.71
N GLN A 313 12.51 24.39 -2.88
CA GLN A 313 12.58 25.34 -1.77
C GLN A 313 11.49 25.06 -0.74
N GLN A 314 10.26 24.77 -1.19
CA GLN A 314 9.15 24.44 -0.30
C GLN A 314 9.40 23.11 0.45
N TRP A 315 9.93 22.10 -0.24
CA TRP A 315 10.34 20.82 0.33
C TRP A 315 11.41 21.00 1.42
N ARG A 316 12.45 21.78 1.15
CA ARG A 316 13.49 22.08 2.15
C ARG A 316 12.94 22.81 3.36
N ALA A 317 12.07 23.80 3.15
CA ALA A 317 11.42 24.51 4.24
C ALA A 317 10.56 23.56 5.10
N TRP A 318 9.87 22.61 4.49
CA TRP A 318 9.12 21.58 5.20
C TRP A 318 10.02 20.62 5.98
N LEU A 319 11.15 20.19 5.40
CA LEU A 319 12.14 19.37 6.10
C LEU A 319 12.70 20.08 7.34
N ASP A 320 12.98 21.38 7.22
CA ASP A 320 13.51 22.17 8.32
C ASP A 320 12.45 22.40 9.42
N ALA A 321 11.17 22.57 9.04
CA ALA A 321 10.07 22.72 10.00
C ALA A 321 9.71 21.43 10.75
N THR A 322 9.87 20.27 10.11
CA THR A 322 9.55 18.95 10.69
C THR A 322 10.71 18.30 11.45
N ALA A 323 11.86 18.99 11.50
CA ALA A 323 13.03 18.60 12.27
C ALA A 323 12.98 19.05 13.74
N GLY A 324 12.09 20.00 14.08
CA GLY A 324 11.80 20.44 15.46
C GLY A 324 10.80 19.54 16.17
#